data_AF-A0A1V4JNW3-F1
#
_entry.id   AF-A0A1V4JNW3-F1
#
_cell.length_a   1.000
_cell.length_b   1.000
_cell.length_c   1.000
_cell.angle_alpha   90.00
_cell.angle_beta   90.00
_cell.angle_gamma   90.00
#
_symmetry.space_group_name_H-M   'P 1'
#
loop_
_entity.id
_entity.type
_entity.pdbx_description
1 polymer ?
#
loop_
_entity_poly.entity_id
_entity_poly.type
_entity_poly.pdbx_seq_one_letter_code
_entity_poly.pdbx_strand_id
1 'polypeptide(L)'
;MDYGDKVNIITQGQQECLIPDDKTKTEEEIPCYVDSWFCRRCHTQGFVSMTTVPCLRSFSGQYCEIEMNECDSTPCLNGAVCQDDVNSYDCFCPEGFEGLNCEINFDECTYGFCKSNSTCLDLVADYSCVCPPGFTDKNCSTDIDECFFKPCKNGGDCHDLIGEFYCSCLPGKKSVDV
;
A
#
# COMPACT_ATOMS: atom_id res chain seq x y z
N MET A 1 13.50 -8.47 54.19
CA MET A 1 12.78 -7.96 55.38
C MET A 1 11.73 -6.99 54.86
N ASP A 2 10.55 -7.10 55.47
CA ASP A 2 9.20 -6.66 55.07
C ASP A 2 8.98 -5.73 53.87
N TYR A 3 8.06 -6.18 53.00
CA TYR A 3 7.30 -5.37 52.06
C TYR A 3 6.31 -4.51 52.86
N GLY A 4 6.60 -3.22 53.03
CA GLY A 4 5.68 -2.25 53.60
C GLY A 4 4.74 -1.67 52.54
N ASP A 5 3.43 -1.85 52.78
CA ASP A 5 2.26 -1.26 52.14
C ASP A 5 2.11 -1.37 50.60
N LYS A 6 1.55 -2.51 50.19
CA LYS A 6 0.82 -2.64 48.91
C LYS A 6 -0.53 -1.94 49.03
N VAL A 7 -0.77 -0.90 48.24
CA VAL A 7 -2.10 -0.29 48.11
C VAL A 7 -2.74 -0.81 46.83
N ASN A 8 -3.84 -1.56 46.95
CA ASN A 8 -4.55 -2.15 45.82
C ASN A 8 -5.53 -1.17 45.12
N ILE A 9 -5.58 -1.36 43.81
CA ILE A 9 -6.10 -0.55 42.71
C ILE A 9 -7.63 -0.67 42.53
N ILE A 10 -8.29 0.37 41.98
CA ILE A 10 -9.59 0.24 41.29
C ILE A 10 -9.42 0.57 39.79
N THR A 11 -9.29 -0.51 39.00
CA THR A 11 -9.48 -0.73 37.54
C THR A 11 -9.08 0.29 36.46
N GLN A 12 -8.24 -0.23 35.55
CA GLN A 12 -7.94 0.14 34.14
C GLN A 12 -7.24 1.50 33.90
N GLY A 13 -5.90 1.47 33.97
CA GLY A 13 -5.04 2.46 33.30
C GLY A 13 -4.00 3.20 34.15
N GLN A 14 -3.69 2.79 35.38
CA GLN A 14 -2.69 3.50 36.21
C GLN A 14 -1.50 2.65 36.65
N GLN A 15 -0.32 3.26 36.52
CA GLN A 15 1.00 2.73 36.79
C GLN A 15 1.38 2.96 38.27
N GLU A 16 2.03 1.99 38.92
CA GLU A 16 2.56 2.09 40.29
C GLU A 16 3.98 2.70 40.27
N CYS A 17 4.27 3.67 41.15
CA CYS A 17 5.63 4.14 41.39
C CYS A 17 6.18 3.51 42.67
N LEU A 18 7.29 2.77 42.57
CA LEU A 18 8.02 2.27 43.74
C LEU A 18 9.03 3.34 44.18
N ILE A 19 8.79 3.96 45.33
CA ILE A 19 9.75 4.87 45.97
C ILE A 19 10.65 4.01 46.87
N PRO A 20 11.99 4.02 46.69
CA PRO A 20 12.88 3.34 47.63
C PRO A 20 12.92 4.12 48.96
N ASP A 21 12.89 3.41 50.09
CA ASP A 21 12.98 4.00 51.45
C ASP A 21 14.34 4.65 51.78
N ASP A 22 15.32 4.59 50.87
CA ASP A 22 16.68 5.05 51.11
C ASP A 22 16.89 6.50 50.62
N LYS A 23 16.86 7.45 51.57
CA LYS A 23 17.01 8.89 51.35
C LYS A 23 18.43 9.35 50.97
N THR A 24 19.37 8.44 50.74
CA THR A 24 20.79 8.78 50.54
C THR A 24 21.27 8.73 49.08
N LYS A 25 20.43 8.33 48.12
CA LYS A 25 20.78 8.34 46.70
C LYS A 25 20.32 9.64 46.03
N THR A 26 21.25 10.39 45.47
CA THR A 26 20.97 11.60 44.66
C THR A 26 20.37 11.22 43.31
N GLU A 27 19.47 12.08 42.80
CA GLU A 27 18.57 11.86 41.64
C GLU A 27 19.22 11.46 40.29
N GLU A 28 20.55 11.38 40.19
CA GLU A 28 21.28 11.15 38.93
C GLU A 28 21.59 9.68 38.58
N GLU A 29 21.40 8.71 39.49
CA GLU A 29 21.81 7.31 39.25
C GLU A 29 20.65 6.29 39.20
N ILE A 30 19.52 6.63 38.58
CA ILE A 30 18.50 5.63 38.24
C ILE A 30 18.59 5.36 36.72
N PRO A 31 19.29 4.28 36.29
CA PRO A 31 19.32 3.91 34.89
C PRO A 31 17.93 3.42 34.48
N CYS A 32 17.31 4.13 33.53
CA CYS A 32 16.10 3.64 32.86
C CYS A 32 16.51 2.49 31.96
N TYR A 33 16.23 1.25 32.39
CA TYR A 33 16.45 0.08 31.55
C TYR A 33 15.49 0.17 30.35
N VAL A 34 16.06 0.12 29.15
CA VAL A 34 15.35 0.02 27.89
C VAL A 34 14.58 -1.29 27.87
N ASP A 35 13.25 -1.19 27.97
CA ASP A 35 12.21 -2.13 27.46
C ASP A 35 10.81 -1.90 28.10
N SER A 36 10.55 -0.71 28.65
CA SER A 36 9.23 -0.33 29.17
C SER A 36 8.93 1.12 28.85
N TRP A 37 7.92 1.33 27.99
CA TRP A 37 7.55 2.58 27.31
C TRP A 37 6.98 3.70 28.21
N PHE A 38 7.26 3.66 29.51
CA PHE A 38 6.74 4.64 30.46
C PHE A 38 7.77 4.91 31.55
N CYS A 39 8.61 5.94 31.37
CA CYS A 39 9.48 6.42 32.44
C CYS A 39 9.43 7.95 32.52
N ARG A 40 8.86 8.49 33.62
CA ARG A 40 9.02 9.90 34.04
C ARG A 40 10.13 9.98 35.09
N ARG A 41 10.92 11.05 35.10
CA ARG A 41 11.70 11.46 36.29
C ARG A 41 10.73 11.98 37.36
N CYS A 42 10.92 11.55 38.60
CA CYS A 42 10.30 12.19 39.76
C CYS A 42 11.20 13.36 40.20
N HIS A 43 10.69 14.58 40.27
CA HIS A 43 11.36 15.70 40.96
C HIS A 43 10.46 16.19 42.10
N THR A 44 11.02 16.24 43.32
CA THR A 44 10.37 16.87 44.47
C THR A 44 10.97 18.25 44.75
N GLN A 45 10.14 19.27 44.49
CA GLN A 45 10.19 20.65 44.98
C GLN A 45 11.24 21.62 44.43
N GLY A 46 10.77 22.51 43.58
CA GLY A 46 11.42 23.76 43.18
C GLY A 46 10.68 24.33 41.97
N PHE A 47 9.94 25.42 42.17
CA PHE A 47 9.13 26.15 41.19
C PHE A 47 9.53 25.93 39.72
N VAL A 48 8.83 25.03 39.01
CA VAL A 48 8.92 24.92 37.55
C VAL A 48 7.85 25.85 36.99
N SER A 49 8.27 26.99 36.46
CA SER A 49 7.43 27.86 35.65
C SER A 49 6.86 27.07 34.47
N MET A 50 5.62 26.60 34.60
CA MET A 50 4.62 26.24 33.58
C MET A 50 5.14 26.04 32.13
N THR A 51 6.17 25.21 31.94
CA THR A 51 6.61 24.78 30.62
C THR A 51 5.79 23.54 30.30
N THR A 52 4.73 23.76 29.53
CA THR A 52 3.99 22.71 28.82
C THR A 52 5.00 21.76 28.16
N VAL A 53 5.14 20.55 28.69
CA VAL A 53 5.93 19.50 28.04
C VAL A 53 5.14 19.13 26.78
N PRO A 54 5.71 19.29 25.57
CA PRO A 54 5.01 18.89 24.37
C PRO A 54 4.81 17.37 24.38
N CYS A 55 3.61 16.92 24.05
CA CYS A 55 3.32 15.49 23.92
C CYS A 55 4.16 14.86 22.80
N LEU A 56 4.34 13.54 22.89
CA LEU A 56 4.78 12.73 21.74
C LEU A 56 3.81 12.96 20.57
N ARG A 57 4.27 12.74 19.34
CA ARG A 57 3.38 12.76 18.17
C ARG A 57 2.20 11.83 18.44
N SER A 58 1.02 12.20 17.96
CA SER A 58 -0.23 11.42 18.12
C SER A 58 -0.80 11.32 19.53
N PHE A 59 -0.35 12.15 20.48
CA PHE A 59 -0.99 12.26 21.80
C PHE A 59 -1.35 13.71 22.15
N SER A 60 -2.42 13.86 22.91
CA SER A 60 -2.96 15.13 23.39
C SER A 60 -3.45 15.02 24.84
N GLY A 61 -3.93 16.12 25.41
CA GLY A 61 -4.34 16.21 26.82
C GLY A 61 -3.26 16.86 27.71
N GLN A 62 -3.64 17.22 28.93
CA GLN A 62 -2.73 17.92 29.86
C GLN A 62 -1.57 17.02 30.31
N TYR A 63 -1.79 15.71 30.29
CA TYR A 63 -0.84 14.68 30.70
C TYR A 63 -0.45 13.73 29.56
N CYS A 64 -0.83 14.06 28.31
CA CYS A 64 -0.67 13.23 27.12
C CYS A 64 -1.39 11.88 27.23
N GLU A 65 -2.57 11.90 27.86
CA GLU A 65 -3.41 10.74 28.14
C GLU A 65 -4.41 10.41 27.03
N ILE A 66 -4.59 11.32 26.07
CA ILE A 66 -5.53 11.17 24.96
C ILE A 66 -4.74 10.77 23.72
N GLU A 67 -4.97 9.56 23.25
CA GLU A 67 -4.52 9.07 21.95
C GLU A 67 -5.28 9.83 20.84
N MET A 68 -4.56 10.28 19.81
CA MET A 68 -5.15 11.02 18.71
C MET A 68 -5.51 10.08 17.57
N ASN A 69 -6.78 10.10 17.16
CA ASN A 69 -7.21 9.34 16.01
C ASN A 69 -6.59 9.88 14.71
N GLU A 70 -5.66 9.18 14.07
CA GLU A 70 -5.05 9.68 12.85
C GLU A 70 -5.97 9.63 11.62
N CYS A 71 -7.00 8.78 11.67
CA CYS A 71 -8.01 8.68 10.60
C CYS A 71 -8.89 9.94 10.46
N ASP A 72 -8.98 10.79 11.49
CA ASP A 72 -9.69 12.08 11.43
C ASP A 72 -9.13 13.01 10.34
N SER A 73 -7.86 12.83 9.97
CA SER A 73 -7.21 13.59 8.89
C SER A 73 -7.48 13.04 7.48
N THR A 74 -8.23 11.94 7.36
CA THR A 74 -8.49 11.21 6.12
C THR A 74 -7.23 10.90 5.31
N PRO A 75 -6.22 10.22 5.90
CA PRO A 75 -4.93 10.02 5.24
C PRO A 75 -4.99 9.00 4.09
N CYS A 76 -5.87 7.99 4.20
CA CYS A 76 -6.00 6.93 3.21
C CYS A 76 -6.68 7.41 1.92
N LEU A 77 -6.06 7.13 0.77
CA LEU A 77 -6.48 7.57 -0.55
C LEU A 77 -7.22 6.47 -1.32
N ASN A 78 -7.71 6.82 -2.53
CA ASN A 78 -8.27 5.87 -3.50
C ASN A 78 -9.41 4.98 -2.97
N GLY A 79 -10.17 5.45 -1.98
CA GLY A 79 -11.30 4.72 -1.39
C GLY A 79 -10.90 3.67 -0.35
N ALA A 80 -9.65 3.71 0.12
CA ALA A 80 -9.18 2.87 1.21
C ALA A 80 -9.90 3.14 2.54
N VAL A 81 -10.00 2.11 3.36
CA VAL A 81 -10.59 2.19 4.71
C VAL A 81 -9.47 2.48 5.70
N CYS A 82 -9.60 3.57 6.46
CA CYS A 82 -8.67 3.89 7.54
C CYS A 82 -9.06 3.17 8.83
N GLN A 83 -8.09 2.56 9.49
CA GLN A 83 -8.22 2.03 10.84
C GLN A 83 -7.19 2.71 11.74
N ASP A 84 -7.70 3.21 12.85
CA ASP A 84 -6.93 3.81 13.94
C ASP A 84 -6.24 2.72 14.77
N ASP A 85 -5.00 2.97 15.17
CA ASP A 85 -4.22 2.13 16.07
C ASP A 85 -3.41 3.01 17.03
N VAL A 86 -2.78 2.42 18.04
CA VAL A 86 -2.05 3.22 19.05
C VAL A 86 -0.83 3.88 18.42
N ASN A 87 -0.86 5.22 18.30
CA ASN A 87 0.24 6.02 17.75
C ASN A 87 0.55 5.69 16.27
N SER A 88 -0.44 5.21 15.53
CA SER A 88 -0.35 4.87 14.11
C SER A 88 -1.72 4.61 13.52
N TYR A 89 -1.79 4.55 12.19
CA TYR A 89 -2.98 4.09 11.49
C TYR A 89 -2.59 3.09 10.40
N ASP A 90 -3.56 2.28 10.02
CA ASP A 90 -3.48 1.37 8.88
C ASP A 90 -4.49 1.78 7.81
N CYS A 91 -4.05 1.78 6.56
CA CYS A 91 -4.93 1.91 5.39
C CYS A 91 -5.14 0.55 4.74
N PHE A 92 -6.39 0.09 4.73
CA PHE A 92 -6.76 -1.10 3.95
C PHE A 92 -6.99 -0.71 2.50
N CYS A 93 -5.98 -0.97 1.68
CA CYS A 93 -6.01 -0.63 0.27
C CYS A 93 -6.98 -1.51 -0.52
N PRO A 94 -7.79 -0.91 -1.41
CA PRO A 94 -8.51 -1.67 -2.42
C PRO A 94 -7.54 -2.40 -3.37
N GLU A 95 -8.07 -3.39 -4.09
CA GLU A 95 -7.30 -4.10 -5.11
C GLU A 95 -6.68 -3.12 -6.13
N GLY A 96 -5.41 -3.35 -6.49
CA GLY A 96 -4.66 -2.50 -7.42
C GLY A 96 -3.92 -1.32 -6.78
N PHE A 97 -4.17 -1.01 -5.50
CA PHE A 97 -3.45 0.07 -4.80
C PHE A 97 -2.48 -0.46 -3.74
N GLU A 98 -1.37 0.25 -3.57
CA GLU A 98 -0.36 0.02 -2.54
C GLU A 98 0.21 1.33 -1.98
N GLY A 99 1.15 1.21 -1.04
CA GLY A 99 1.70 2.35 -0.30
C GLY A 99 1.08 2.50 1.09
N LEU A 100 1.66 3.38 1.90
CA LEU A 100 1.22 3.59 3.28
C LEU A 100 -0.22 4.15 3.32
N ASN A 101 -0.56 4.98 2.34
CA ASN A 101 -1.85 5.64 2.21
C ASN A 101 -2.65 5.13 1.01
N CYS A 102 -2.26 3.99 0.42
CA CYS A 102 -2.85 3.47 -0.81
C CYS A 102 -2.73 4.46 -1.99
N GLU A 103 -1.66 5.25 -2.01
CA GLU A 103 -1.44 6.33 -2.97
C GLU A 103 -0.86 5.86 -4.32
N ILE A 104 -0.35 4.63 -4.37
CA ILE A 104 0.34 4.07 -5.53
C ILE A 104 -0.62 3.13 -6.25
N ASN A 105 -0.90 3.39 -7.53
CA ASN A 105 -1.49 2.37 -8.41
C ASN A 105 -0.38 1.40 -8.82
N PHE A 106 -0.60 0.11 -8.61
CA PHE A 106 0.34 -0.93 -9.02
C PHE A 106 0.41 -0.96 -10.55
N ASP A 107 1.61 -0.83 -11.13
CA ASP A 107 1.79 -0.77 -12.59
C ASP A 107 2.00 -2.18 -13.17
N GLU A 108 0.93 -2.79 -13.68
CA GLU A 108 0.99 -4.11 -14.32
C GLU A 108 1.81 -4.12 -15.62
N CYS A 109 2.03 -2.97 -16.26
CA CYS A 109 2.81 -2.88 -17.50
C CYS A 109 4.29 -3.19 -17.29
N THR A 110 4.79 -3.07 -16.06
CA THR A 110 6.17 -3.41 -15.71
C THR A 110 6.50 -4.91 -15.84
N TYR A 111 5.48 -5.78 -15.87
CA TYR A 111 5.64 -7.23 -15.97
C TYR A 111 5.74 -7.76 -17.40
N GLY A 112 5.49 -6.92 -18.41
CA GLY A 112 5.65 -7.30 -19.82
C GLY A 112 4.57 -8.26 -20.34
N PHE A 113 3.32 -8.12 -19.89
CA PHE A 113 2.21 -8.96 -20.35
C PHE A 113 1.85 -8.76 -21.83
N CYS A 114 2.01 -7.55 -22.34
CA CYS A 114 1.71 -7.23 -23.73
C CYS A 114 2.82 -7.69 -24.68
N LYS A 115 2.46 -8.18 -25.87
CA LYS A 115 3.40 -8.56 -26.93
C LYS A 115 4.36 -7.42 -27.29
N SER A 116 5.58 -7.76 -27.69
CA SER A 116 6.54 -6.78 -28.21
C SER A 116 5.93 -5.90 -29.32
N ASN A 117 6.24 -4.61 -29.31
CA ASN A 117 5.70 -3.57 -30.20
C ASN A 117 4.21 -3.21 -29.99
N SER A 118 3.57 -3.70 -28.93
CA SER A 118 2.29 -3.16 -28.46
C SER A 118 2.51 -2.03 -27.45
N THR A 119 1.48 -1.22 -27.23
CA THR A 119 1.47 -0.21 -26.16
C THR A 119 0.69 -0.75 -24.96
N CYS A 120 1.31 -0.80 -23.78
CA CYS A 120 0.62 -1.17 -22.55
C CYS A 120 0.04 0.08 -21.87
N LEU A 121 -1.19 -0.03 -21.38
CA LEU A 121 -1.87 0.97 -20.58
C LEU A 121 -2.14 0.38 -19.20
N ASP A 122 -1.58 1.03 -18.18
CA ASP A 122 -1.84 0.77 -16.77
C ASP A 122 -3.29 1.15 -16.41
N LEU A 123 -3.97 0.29 -15.65
CA LEU A 123 -5.32 0.51 -15.12
C LEU A 123 -5.33 0.15 -13.62
N VAL A 124 -6.47 0.34 -12.95
CA VAL A 124 -6.58 -0.05 -11.54
C VAL A 124 -6.83 -1.55 -11.47
N ALA A 125 -5.90 -2.29 -10.86
CA ALA A 125 -5.93 -3.75 -10.72
C ALA A 125 -6.02 -4.50 -12.06
N ASP A 126 -5.64 -3.85 -13.15
CA ASP A 126 -5.72 -4.42 -14.49
C ASP A 126 -4.81 -3.68 -15.47
N TYR A 127 -4.70 -4.18 -16.69
CA TYR A 127 -4.02 -3.53 -17.79
C TYR A 127 -4.76 -3.73 -19.11
N SER A 128 -4.43 -2.87 -20.06
CA SER A 128 -4.90 -3.00 -21.44
C SER A 128 -3.73 -2.89 -22.42
N CYS A 129 -3.65 -3.84 -23.35
CA CYS A 129 -2.69 -3.78 -24.45
C CYS A 129 -3.36 -3.22 -25.71
N VAL A 130 -2.77 -2.18 -26.30
CA VAL A 130 -3.15 -1.69 -27.63
C VAL A 130 -2.42 -2.53 -28.66
N CYS A 131 -3.16 -3.39 -29.34
CA CYS A 131 -2.58 -4.36 -30.26
C CYS A 131 -2.13 -3.73 -31.59
N PRO A 132 -0.96 -4.13 -32.11
CA PRO A 132 -0.58 -3.80 -33.47
C PRO A 132 -1.53 -4.49 -34.47
N PRO A 133 -1.64 -3.99 -35.72
CA PRO A 133 -2.42 -4.62 -36.76
C PRO A 133 -2.07 -6.11 -36.91
N GLY A 134 -3.09 -6.96 -37.12
CA GLY A 134 -2.92 -8.40 -37.20
C GLY A 134 -2.93 -9.15 -35.86
N PHE A 135 -2.95 -8.46 -34.72
CA PHE A 135 -3.00 -9.13 -33.41
C PHE A 135 -4.28 -8.85 -32.63
N THR A 136 -4.69 -9.84 -31.84
CA THR A 136 -5.88 -9.82 -30.97
C THR A 136 -5.54 -10.40 -29.60
N ASP A 137 -6.56 -10.53 -28.74
CA ASP A 137 -6.52 -10.90 -27.33
C ASP A 137 -6.01 -9.81 -26.37
N LYS A 138 -6.12 -10.06 -25.05
CA LYS A 138 -5.73 -9.11 -23.99
C LYS A 138 -4.23 -8.76 -24.02
N ASN A 139 -3.40 -9.67 -24.50
CA ASN A 139 -1.95 -9.59 -24.48
C ASN A 139 -1.37 -9.34 -25.88
N CYS A 140 -2.23 -9.15 -26.88
CA CYS A 140 -1.87 -9.04 -28.29
C CYS A 140 -1.03 -10.22 -28.80
N SER A 141 -1.23 -11.41 -28.22
CA SER A 141 -0.38 -12.59 -28.47
C SER A 141 -0.92 -13.47 -29.60
N THR A 142 -2.21 -13.38 -29.90
CA THR A 142 -2.89 -14.16 -30.92
C THR A 142 -2.87 -13.43 -32.25
N ASP A 143 -2.34 -14.09 -33.28
CA ASP A 143 -2.44 -13.63 -34.68
C ASP A 143 -3.91 -13.75 -35.14
N ILE A 144 -4.40 -12.75 -35.84
CA ILE A 144 -5.71 -12.78 -36.47
C ILE A 144 -5.62 -13.72 -37.68
N ASP A 145 -6.63 -14.55 -37.90
CA ASP A 145 -6.74 -15.37 -39.12
C ASP A 145 -7.55 -14.57 -40.15
N GLU A 146 -6.88 -13.83 -41.03
CA GLU A 146 -7.52 -13.07 -42.11
C GLU A 146 -8.20 -14.00 -43.14
N CYS A 147 -7.81 -15.28 -43.17
CA CYS A 147 -8.40 -16.29 -44.04
C CYS A 147 -9.71 -16.89 -43.49
N PHE A 148 -10.07 -16.64 -42.22
CA PHE A 148 -11.27 -17.20 -41.57
C PHE A 148 -12.56 -16.95 -42.38
N PHE A 149 -12.69 -15.75 -42.96
CA PHE A 149 -13.85 -15.37 -43.77
C PHE A 149 -13.75 -15.76 -45.25
N LYS A 150 -12.73 -16.52 -45.65
CA LYS A 150 -12.46 -16.96 -47.02
C LYS A 150 -12.49 -15.79 -48.02
N PRO A 151 -11.61 -14.79 -47.87
CA PRO A 151 -11.63 -13.58 -48.69
C PRO A 151 -11.30 -13.86 -50.17
N CYS A 152 -10.52 -14.90 -50.45
CA CYS A 152 -10.08 -15.26 -51.80
C CYS A 152 -11.23 -15.65 -52.73
N LYS A 153 -11.27 -15.01 -53.90
CA LYS A 153 -12.29 -15.27 -54.93
C LYS A 153 -11.88 -16.43 -55.84
N ASN A 154 -12.85 -16.94 -56.60
CA ASN A 154 -12.66 -17.97 -57.62
C ASN A 154 -12.02 -19.29 -57.12
N GLY A 155 -12.14 -19.59 -55.83
CA GLY A 155 -11.55 -20.79 -55.23
C GLY A 155 -10.03 -20.76 -55.12
N GLY A 156 -9.42 -19.57 -55.03
CA GLY A 156 -7.99 -19.44 -54.70
C GLY A 156 -7.70 -19.88 -53.26
N ASP A 157 -6.49 -20.40 -53.04
CA ASP A 157 -6.02 -20.79 -51.71
C ASP A 157 -5.54 -19.54 -50.95
N CYS A 158 -6.09 -19.36 -49.75
CA CYS A 158 -5.78 -18.25 -48.86
C CYS A 158 -4.58 -18.61 -47.96
N HIS A 159 -3.67 -17.66 -47.82
CA HIS A 159 -2.50 -17.73 -46.95
C HIS A 159 -2.58 -16.58 -45.95
N ASP A 160 -2.61 -16.96 -44.68
CA ASP A 160 -2.66 -16.06 -43.53
C ASP A 160 -1.31 -15.36 -43.33
N LEU A 161 -1.33 -14.06 -43.02
CA LEU A 161 -0.16 -13.22 -42.83
C LEU A 161 -0.43 -12.20 -41.71
N ILE A 162 0.62 -11.62 -41.13
CA ILE A 162 0.43 -10.67 -40.02
C ILE A 162 -0.25 -9.39 -40.52
N GLY A 163 -1.53 -9.23 -40.19
CA GLY A 163 -2.33 -8.05 -40.51
C GLY A 163 -2.75 -7.95 -41.98
N GLU A 164 -2.55 -9.01 -42.76
CA GLU A 164 -2.88 -9.08 -44.18
C GLU A 164 -3.13 -10.54 -44.62
N PHE A 165 -3.46 -10.77 -45.88
CA PHE A 165 -3.55 -12.12 -46.41
C PHE A 165 -3.09 -12.14 -47.86
N TYR A 166 -2.68 -13.32 -48.33
CA TYR A 166 -2.30 -13.54 -49.71
C TYR A 166 -3.17 -14.63 -50.36
N CYS A 167 -3.70 -14.36 -51.54
CA CYS A 167 -4.47 -15.33 -52.33
C CYS A 167 -3.63 -15.90 -53.47
N SER A 168 -3.27 -17.18 -53.36
CA SER A 168 -2.65 -17.90 -54.47
C SER A 168 -3.71 -18.41 -55.45
N CYS A 169 -3.46 -18.20 -56.75
CA CYS A 169 -4.38 -18.60 -57.80
C CYS A 169 -4.08 -20.00 -58.32
N LEU A 170 -5.15 -20.74 -58.69
CA LEU A 170 -5.02 -21.97 -59.45
C LEU A 170 -4.33 -21.72 -60.80
N PRO A 171 -3.59 -22.71 -61.35
CA PRO A 171 -2.89 -22.58 -62.62
C PRO A 171 -3.81 -22.03 -63.74
N GLY A 172 -3.40 -20.92 -64.37
CA GLY A 172 -4.14 -20.28 -65.46
C GLY A 172 -5.13 -19.17 -65.05
N LYS A 173 -5.24 -18.84 -63.76
CA LYS A 173 -6.00 -17.67 -63.26
C LYS A 173 -5.02 -16.60 -62.74
N LYS A 174 -5.30 -15.31 -62.97
CA LYS A 174 -4.51 -14.20 -62.43
C LYS A 174 -5.04 -13.81 -61.05
N SER A 175 -4.14 -13.50 -60.10
CA SER A 175 -4.51 -12.88 -58.83
C SER A 175 -5.10 -11.51 -59.12
N VAL A 176 -6.28 -11.25 -58.58
CA VAL A 176 -6.76 -9.89 -58.39
C VAL A 176 -6.59 -9.68 -56.91
N ASP A 177 -5.47 -9.05 -56.55
CA ASP A 177 -5.30 -8.47 -55.23
C ASP A 177 -6.44 -7.45 -55.10
N VAL A 178 -7.32 -7.68 -54.12
CA VAL A 178 -8.47 -6.78 -53.84
C VAL A 178 -7.95 -5.59 -53.06
#